data_AF-A0A4V6PMV1-F1
#
_entry.id   AF-A0A4V6PMV1-F1
#
_cell.length_a   1.000
_cell.length_b   1.000
_cell.length_c   1.000
_cell.angle_alpha   90.00
_cell.angle_beta   90.00
_cell.angle_gamma   90.00
#
_symmetry.space_group_name_H-M   'P 1'
#
loop_
_entity.id
_entity.type
_entity.pdbx_description
1 polymer ?
#
loop_
_entity_poly.entity_id
_entity_poly.type
_entity_poly.pdbx_seq_one_letter_code
_entity_poly.pdbx_strand_id
1 'polypeptide(L)'
;MMDLQVLQAVRLKGRVSPADLARTLDADDAETETAVRRLVDAGLLIEGATVRITPDGRARLAELLTAERQGVDGVAIDAAYHQFRSVNADFKALVTDWQLRDDQPNDHRDAGYDAAVLARLDDVHRRVTPIIAAVTAQLPRLRGYPAKLAVALDKVKAGEIAWLTRPLIDSYHTVWFELHEELILAAGLTREQAARSGDAQ
;
A
#
# COMPACT_ATOMS: atom_id res chain seq x y z
N MET A 1 -7.76 -17.43 8.80
CA MET A 1 -6.93 -18.05 7.75
C MET A 1 -6.20 -16.95 7.00
N MET A 2 -4.91 -17.11 6.79
CA MET A 2 -3.99 -16.12 6.20
C MET A 2 -4.16 -15.92 4.68
N ASP A 3 -5.06 -16.67 4.04
CA ASP A 3 -5.23 -16.68 2.57
C ASP A 3 -5.49 -15.32 1.96
N LEU A 4 -6.42 -14.56 2.56
CA LEU A 4 -6.73 -13.23 2.11
C LEU A 4 -5.48 -12.36 2.11
N GLN A 5 -4.70 -12.41 3.19
CA GLN A 5 -3.50 -11.59 3.35
C GLN A 5 -2.42 -12.00 2.34
N VAL A 6 -2.16 -13.31 2.16
CA VAL A 6 -1.17 -13.80 1.20
C VAL A 6 -1.57 -13.46 -0.24
N LEU A 7 -2.81 -13.76 -0.65
CA LEU A 7 -3.29 -13.45 -2.00
C LEU A 7 -3.22 -11.96 -2.28
N GLN A 8 -3.61 -11.13 -1.31
CA GLN A 8 -3.59 -9.67 -1.43
C GLN A 8 -2.16 -9.13 -1.53
N ALA A 9 -1.25 -9.59 -0.67
CA ALA A 9 0.15 -9.17 -0.71
C ALA A 9 0.82 -9.56 -2.04
N VAL A 10 0.60 -10.78 -2.53
CA VAL A 10 1.10 -11.22 -3.84
C VAL A 10 0.48 -10.40 -4.98
N ARG A 11 -0.81 -10.07 -4.90
CA ARG A 11 -1.51 -9.22 -5.90
C ARG A 11 -0.93 -7.81 -5.94
N LEU A 12 -0.64 -7.21 -4.78
CA LEU A 12 -0.08 -5.86 -4.67
C LEU A 12 1.39 -5.79 -5.09
N LYS A 13 2.23 -6.71 -4.61
CA LYS A 13 3.65 -6.77 -4.97
C LYS A 13 3.87 -7.21 -6.42
N GLY A 14 2.92 -7.95 -7.01
CA GLY A 14 2.97 -8.50 -8.36
C GLY A 14 3.93 -9.68 -8.52
N ARG A 15 5.13 -9.58 -7.95
CA ARG A 15 6.13 -10.63 -7.78
C ARG A 15 6.86 -10.42 -6.46
N VAL A 16 6.88 -11.43 -5.61
CA VAL A 16 7.50 -11.35 -4.27
C VAL A 16 8.24 -12.65 -3.98
N SER A 17 9.42 -12.57 -3.36
CA SER A 17 10.10 -13.78 -2.89
C SER A 17 9.37 -14.33 -1.64
N PRO A 18 9.43 -15.63 -1.34
CA PRO A 18 8.84 -16.16 -0.11
C PRO A 18 9.34 -15.46 1.16
N ALA A 19 10.64 -15.16 1.23
CA ALA A 19 11.25 -14.45 2.36
C ALA A 19 10.76 -12.99 2.49
N ASP A 20 10.51 -12.31 1.37
CA ASP A 20 9.97 -10.95 1.41
C ASP A 20 8.48 -10.92 1.70
N LEU A 21 7.76 -12.00 1.40
CA LEU A 21 6.33 -12.11 1.66
C LEU A 21 6.03 -12.17 3.15
N ALA A 22 6.76 -12.99 3.93
CA ALA A 22 6.57 -13.07 5.37
C ALA A 22 6.80 -11.71 6.06
N ARG A 23 7.86 -11.01 5.67
CA ARG A 23 8.14 -9.63 6.12
C ARG A 23 7.05 -8.65 5.72
N THR A 24 6.53 -8.77 4.49
CA THR A 24 5.42 -7.94 4.02
C THR A 24 4.16 -8.15 4.87
N LEU A 25 3.94 -9.38 5.34
CA LEU A 25 2.77 -9.78 6.10
C LEU A 25 2.90 -9.57 7.62
N ASP A 26 4.10 -9.24 8.11
CA ASP A 26 4.41 -9.20 9.55
C ASP A 26 3.99 -10.51 10.23
N ALA A 27 4.36 -11.63 9.61
CA ALA A 27 3.95 -12.98 9.97
C ALA A 27 5.14 -13.93 10.05
N ASP A 28 4.96 -15.07 10.72
CA ASP A 28 5.97 -16.12 10.82
C ASP A 28 6.29 -16.72 9.44
N ASP A 29 7.57 -17.05 9.22
CA ASP A 29 8.05 -17.58 7.95
C ASP A 29 7.42 -18.94 7.64
N ALA A 30 7.30 -19.84 8.63
CA ALA A 30 6.77 -21.18 8.45
C ALA A 30 5.24 -21.16 8.24
N GLU A 31 4.53 -20.27 8.95
CA GLU A 31 3.10 -20.02 8.71
C GLU A 31 2.86 -19.48 7.28
N THR A 32 3.68 -18.53 6.84
CA THR A 32 3.62 -17.95 5.50
C THR A 32 3.88 -19.01 4.44
N GLU A 33 4.93 -19.82 4.59
CA GLU A 33 5.29 -20.89 3.66
C GLU A 33 4.16 -21.93 3.56
N THR A 34 3.58 -22.32 4.70
CA THR A 34 2.46 -23.26 4.76
C THR A 34 1.24 -22.71 4.01
N ALA A 35 0.93 -21.43 4.17
CA ALA A 35 -0.16 -20.77 3.48
C ALA A 35 0.09 -20.69 1.96
N VAL A 36 1.31 -20.30 1.55
CA VAL A 36 1.71 -20.26 0.12
C VAL A 36 1.56 -21.62 -0.52
N ARG A 37 2.11 -22.67 0.10
CA ARG A 37 2.05 -24.05 -0.42
C ARG A 37 0.61 -24.51 -0.64
N ARG A 38 -0.27 -24.30 0.35
CA ARG A 38 -1.68 -24.65 0.23
C ARG A 38 -2.38 -23.89 -0.92
N LEU A 39 -2.06 -22.61 -1.10
CA LEU A 39 -2.63 -21.81 -2.19
C LEU A 39 -2.06 -22.22 -3.56
N VAL A 40 -0.82 -22.69 -3.63
CA VAL A 40 -0.23 -23.29 -4.83
C VAL A 40 -0.91 -24.62 -5.18
N ASP A 41 -1.09 -25.50 -4.19
CA ASP A 41 -1.78 -26.79 -4.36
C ASP A 41 -3.24 -26.59 -4.82
N ALA A 42 -3.87 -25.49 -4.41
CA ALA A 42 -5.21 -25.09 -4.85
C ALA A 42 -5.25 -24.39 -6.22
N GLY A 43 -4.11 -24.18 -6.89
CA GLY A 43 -4.02 -23.49 -8.19
C GLY A 43 -4.23 -21.97 -8.12
N LEU A 44 -4.22 -21.39 -6.92
CA LEU A 44 -4.46 -19.95 -6.68
C LEU A 44 -3.18 -19.12 -6.78
N LEU A 45 -2.03 -19.75 -6.54
CA LEU A 45 -0.70 -19.17 -6.70
C LEU A 45 0.17 -20.05 -7.60
N ILE A 46 1.19 -19.44 -8.20
CA ILE A 46 2.30 -20.13 -8.87
C ILE A 46 3.56 -19.74 -8.13
N GLU A 47 4.30 -20.75 -7.67
CA GLU A 47 5.60 -20.58 -7.03
C GLU A 47 6.74 -20.86 -8.00
N GLY A 48 7.83 -20.10 -7.85
CA GLY A 48 9.07 -20.17 -8.62
C GLY A 48 10.11 -19.30 -7.92
N ALA A 49 10.98 -18.61 -8.67
CA ALA A 49 11.87 -17.61 -8.06
C ALA A 49 11.12 -16.48 -7.33
N THR A 50 9.86 -16.22 -7.74
CA THR A 50 8.92 -15.33 -7.08
C THR A 50 7.54 -15.97 -7.08
N VAL A 51 6.74 -15.69 -6.06
CA VAL A 51 5.33 -16.08 -5.98
C VAL A 51 4.48 -15.12 -6.82
N ARG A 52 3.51 -15.68 -7.56
CA ARG A 52 2.58 -14.94 -8.42
C ARG A 52 1.15 -15.43 -8.25
N ILE A 53 0.18 -14.54 -8.38
CA ILE A 53 -1.25 -14.88 -8.33
C ILE A 53 -1.78 -15.33 -9.70
N THR A 54 -2.60 -16.38 -9.72
CA THR A 54 -3.28 -16.87 -10.94
C THR A 54 -4.59 -16.11 -11.20
N PRO A 55 -5.23 -16.28 -12.38
CA PRO A 55 -6.58 -15.78 -12.60
C PRO A 55 -7.58 -16.29 -11.55
N ASP A 56 -7.52 -17.59 -11.21
CA ASP A 56 -8.39 -18.20 -10.19
C ASP A 56 -8.08 -17.65 -8.79
N GLY A 57 -6.79 -17.42 -8.49
CA GLY A 57 -6.37 -16.72 -7.28
C GLY A 57 -6.94 -15.31 -7.17
N ARG A 58 -7.00 -14.55 -8.27
CA ARG A 58 -7.62 -13.22 -8.30
C ARG A 58 -9.13 -13.30 -8.07
N ALA A 59 -9.81 -14.28 -8.67
CA ALA A 59 -11.23 -14.51 -8.44
C ALA A 59 -11.49 -14.84 -6.97
N ARG A 60 -10.70 -15.76 -6.39
CA ARG A 60 -10.80 -16.12 -4.98
C ARG A 60 -10.53 -14.95 -4.05
N LEU A 61 -9.51 -14.14 -4.36
CA LEU A 61 -9.22 -12.91 -3.61
C LEU A 61 -10.41 -11.93 -3.63
N ALA A 62 -11.06 -11.74 -4.78
CA ALA A 62 -12.22 -10.87 -4.90
C ALA A 62 -13.40 -11.37 -4.04
N GLU A 63 -13.64 -12.67 -3.97
CA GLU A 63 -14.64 -13.28 -3.07
C GLU A 63 -14.30 -13.01 -1.60
N LEU A 64 -13.05 -13.23 -1.20
CA LEU A 64 -12.60 -13.02 0.18
C LEU A 64 -12.70 -11.56 0.61
N LEU A 65 -12.29 -10.62 -0.26
CA LEU A 65 -12.43 -9.18 -0.02
C LEU A 65 -13.91 -8.76 0.05
N THR A 66 -14.76 -9.33 -0.81
CA THR A 66 -16.20 -9.07 -0.77
C THR A 66 -16.80 -9.55 0.56
N ALA A 67 -16.44 -10.75 1.00
CA ALA A 67 -16.91 -11.30 2.28
C ALA A 67 -16.41 -10.48 3.48
N GLU A 68 -15.14 -10.05 3.49
CA GLU A 68 -14.58 -9.18 4.52
C GLU A 68 -15.39 -7.86 4.63
N ARG A 69 -15.71 -7.25 3.49
CA ARG A 69 -16.49 -6.01 3.44
C ARG A 69 -17.93 -6.14 3.95
N GLN A 70 -18.52 -7.33 3.95
CA GLN A 70 -19.88 -7.50 4.53
C GLN A 70 -19.87 -7.38 6.06
N GLY A 71 -18.70 -7.52 6.70
CA GLY A 71 -18.55 -7.46 8.15
C GLY A 71 -18.19 -6.09 8.71
N VAL A 72 -18.06 -5.05 7.88
CA VAL A 72 -17.59 -3.73 8.30
C VAL A 72 -18.67 -2.66 8.22
N ASP A 73 -18.47 -1.56 8.96
CA ASP A 73 -19.24 -0.33 8.79
C ASP A 73 -18.84 0.37 7.49
N GLY A 74 -19.64 0.17 6.44
CA GLY A 74 -19.42 0.80 5.13
C GLY A 74 -19.43 2.33 5.17
N VAL A 75 -20.22 2.94 6.05
CA VAL A 75 -20.27 4.41 6.18
C VAL A 75 -18.95 4.94 6.75
N ALA A 76 -18.39 4.24 7.74
CA ALA A 76 -17.09 4.58 8.30
C ALA A 76 -15.96 4.44 7.27
N ILE A 77 -15.99 3.37 6.46
CA ILE A 77 -15.01 3.15 5.38
C ILE A 77 -15.11 4.24 4.31
N ASP A 78 -16.31 4.57 3.85
CA ASP A 78 -16.51 5.59 2.82
C ASP A 78 -16.06 6.98 3.31
N ALA A 79 -16.36 7.32 4.57
CA ALA A 79 -15.90 8.56 5.19
C ALA A 79 -14.36 8.63 5.27
N ALA A 80 -13.71 7.53 5.68
CA ALA A 80 -12.26 7.45 5.74
C ALA A 80 -11.62 7.56 4.35
N TYR A 81 -12.19 6.89 3.34
CA TYR A 81 -11.71 6.99 1.95
C TYR A 81 -11.88 8.41 1.40
N HIS A 82 -13.01 9.07 1.67
CA HIS A 82 -13.21 10.47 1.28
C HIS A 82 -12.19 11.42 1.91
N GLN A 83 -11.84 11.23 3.19
CA GLN A 83 -10.78 12.00 3.83
C GLN A 83 -9.40 11.70 3.22
N PHE A 84 -9.12 10.42 2.93
CA PHE A 84 -7.87 9.98 2.32
C PHE A 84 -7.59 10.68 0.98
N ARG A 85 -8.62 10.86 0.15
CA ARG A 85 -8.49 11.47 -1.19
C ARG A 85 -7.78 12.83 -1.16
N SER A 86 -8.12 13.69 -0.20
CA SER A 86 -7.45 14.99 -0.06
C SER A 86 -5.98 14.85 0.31
N VAL A 87 -5.66 13.95 1.24
CA VAL A 87 -4.26 13.69 1.65
C VAL A 87 -3.46 13.06 0.49
N ASN A 88 -4.10 12.20 -0.29
CA ASN A 88 -3.51 11.58 -1.47
C ASN A 88 -3.19 12.62 -2.57
N ALA A 89 -4.04 13.61 -2.78
CA ALA A 89 -3.73 14.71 -3.70
C ALA A 89 -2.47 15.48 -3.26
N ASP A 90 -2.35 15.78 -1.96
CA ASP A 90 -1.18 16.49 -1.41
C ASP A 90 0.09 15.65 -1.50
N PHE A 91 0.00 14.34 -1.22
CA PHE A 91 1.12 13.41 -1.37
C PHE A 91 1.56 13.26 -2.83
N LYS A 92 0.62 13.16 -3.78
CA LYS A 92 0.93 13.14 -5.20
C LYS A 92 1.67 14.40 -5.62
N ALA A 93 1.17 15.57 -5.25
CA ALA A 93 1.84 16.84 -5.54
C ALA A 93 3.25 16.88 -4.93
N LEU A 94 3.43 16.40 -3.70
CA LEU A 94 4.75 16.29 -3.07
C LEU A 94 5.69 15.41 -3.90
N VAL A 95 5.25 14.22 -4.31
CA VAL A 95 6.07 13.29 -5.11
C VAL A 95 6.37 13.86 -6.49
N THR A 96 5.42 14.56 -7.11
CA THR A 96 5.63 15.27 -8.37
C THR A 96 6.69 16.35 -8.22
N ASP A 97 6.59 17.22 -7.22
CA ASP A 97 7.59 18.28 -6.95
C ASP A 97 8.95 17.69 -6.56
N TRP A 98 8.95 16.52 -5.93
CA TRP A 98 10.20 15.80 -5.65
C TRP A 98 10.88 15.33 -6.94
N GLN A 99 10.11 14.78 -7.89
CA GLN A 99 10.60 14.19 -9.13
C GLN A 99 10.88 15.22 -10.22
N LEU A 100 10.10 16.29 -10.27
CA LEU A 100 10.08 17.27 -11.34
C LEU A 100 10.24 18.70 -10.82
N ARG A 101 11.00 19.49 -11.55
CA ARG A 101 11.16 20.94 -11.37
C ARG A 101 11.12 21.59 -12.75
N ASP A 102 10.22 22.56 -12.94
CA ASP A 102 10.02 23.24 -14.23
C ASP A 102 9.81 22.25 -15.40
N ASP A 103 8.96 21.22 -15.17
CA ASP A 103 8.67 20.12 -16.10
C ASP A 103 9.88 19.26 -16.54
N GLN A 104 11.01 19.38 -15.85
CA GLN A 104 12.20 18.57 -16.04
C GLN A 104 12.48 17.71 -14.81
N PRO A 105 13.21 16.58 -14.92
CA PRO A 105 13.67 15.84 -13.75
C PRO A 105 14.42 16.76 -12.77
N ASN A 106 14.01 16.76 -11.50
CA ASN A 106 14.70 17.50 -10.45
C ASN A 106 16.13 16.97 -10.30
N ASP A 107 17.14 17.84 -10.43
CA ASP A 107 18.55 17.47 -10.33
C ASP A 107 19.08 17.44 -8.89
N HIS A 108 18.23 17.80 -7.91
CA HIS A 108 18.51 17.78 -6.48
C HIS A 108 19.75 18.61 -6.06
N ARG A 109 20.11 19.64 -6.83
CA ARG A 109 21.21 20.56 -6.47
C ARG A 109 20.79 21.66 -5.49
N ASP A 110 19.50 21.90 -5.36
CA ASP A 110 18.92 22.92 -4.48
C ASP A 110 18.41 22.26 -3.19
N ALA A 111 19.29 22.15 -2.21
CA ALA A 111 18.97 21.53 -0.93
C ALA A 111 17.84 22.26 -0.17
N GLY A 112 17.65 23.55 -0.41
CA GLY A 112 16.56 24.33 0.21
C GLY A 112 15.20 23.94 -0.36
N TYR A 113 15.11 23.78 -1.68
CA TYR A 113 13.93 23.26 -2.36
C TYR A 113 13.61 21.83 -1.89
N ASP A 114 14.59 20.92 -1.91
CA ASP A 114 14.40 19.54 -1.50
C ASP A 114 13.92 19.44 -0.04
N ALA A 115 14.52 20.21 0.87
CA ALA A 115 14.09 20.25 2.26
C ALA A 115 12.64 20.77 2.41
N ALA A 116 12.24 21.77 1.63
CA ALA A 116 10.87 22.29 1.65
C ALA A 116 9.85 21.25 1.13
N VAL A 117 10.19 20.48 0.09
CA VAL A 117 9.35 19.39 -0.42
C VAL A 117 9.23 18.28 0.62
N LEU A 118 10.34 17.83 1.21
CA LEU A 118 10.34 16.77 2.22
C LEU A 118 9.62 17.16 3.51
N ALA A 119 9.67 18.43 3.92
CA ALA A 119 8.94 18.91 5.10
C ALA A 119 7.42 18.73 4.98
N ARG A 120 6.87 18.70 3.77
CA ARG A 120 5.43 18.42 3.54
C ARG A 120 5.05 16.99 3.88
N LEU A 121 6.01 16.06 3.88
CA LEU A 121 5.75 14.64 4.16
C LEU A 121 5.26 14.44 5.60
N ASP A 122 5.72 15.27 6.53
CA ASP A 122 5.26 15.24 7.92
C ASP A 122 3.78 15.57 8.06
N ASP A 123 3.29 16.56 7.31
CA ASP A 123 1.86 16.91 7.31
C ASP A 123 1.02 15.78 6.71
N VAL A 124 1.48 15.22 5.58
CA VAL A 124 0.86 14.05 4.92
C VAL A 124 0.77 12.88 5.89
N HIS A 125 1.87 12.55 6.57
CA HIS A 125 1.93 11.45 7.52
C HIS A 125 0.98 11.68 8.70
N ARG A 126 1.06 12.85 9.34
CA ARG A 126 0.20 13.24 10.46
C ARG A 126 -1.29 13.13 10.12
N ARG A 127 -1.69 13.49 8.89
CA ARG A 127 -3.08 13.45 8.44
C ARG A 127 -3.54 12.05 8.05
N VAL A 128 -2.67 11.20 7.49
CA VAL A 128 -3.04 9.84 7.10
C VAL A 128 -3.18 8.89 8.30
N THR A 129 -2.40 9.07 9.36
CA THR A 129 -2.42 8.20 10.55
C THR A 129 -3.82 7.99 11.16
N PRO A 130 -4.62 9.03 11.48
CA PRO A 130 -5.96 8.83 12.02
C PRO A 130 -6.94 8.17 11.03
N ILE A 131 -6.73 8.38 9.72
CA ILE A 131 -7.54 7.74 8.67
C ILE A 131 -7.27 6.23 8.66
N ILE A 132 -5.99 5.82 8.69
CA ILE A 132 -5.62 4.40 8.75
C ILE A 132 -6.13 3.77 10.04
N ALA A 133 -6.10 4.49 11.17
CA ALA A 133 -6.63 3.99 12.43
C ALA A 133 -8.15 3.69 12.35
N ALA A 134 -8.94 4.59 11.75
CA ALA A 134 -10.38 4.38 11.55
C ALA A 134 -10.66 3.17 10.65
N VAL A 135 -9.89 3.01 9.57
CA VAL A 135 -10.04 1.85 8.67
C VAL A 135 -9.60 0.56 9.35
N THR A 136 -8.51 0.58 10.12
CA THR A 136 -7.98 -0.61 10.82
C THR A 136 -8.94 -1.12 11.89
N ALA A 137 -9.75 -0.24 12.51
CA ALA A 137 -10.80 -0.65 13.43
C ALA A 137 -11.87 -1.53 12.75
N GLN A 138 -12.03 -1.39 11.42
CA GLN A 138 -12.95 -2.18 10.61
C GLN A 138 -12.23 -3.36 9.92
N LEU A 139 -10.98 -3.15 9.48
CA LEU A 139 -10.17 -4.08 8.70
C LEU A 139 -8.83 -4.34 9.41
N PRO A 140 -8.79 -5.25 10.42
CA PRO A 140 -7.59 -5.48 11.22
C PRO A 140 -6.35 -5.91 10.42
N ARG A 141 -6.54 -6.48 9.22
CA ARG A 141 -5.42 -6.86 8.33
C ARG A 141 -4.58 -5.67 7.87
N LEU A 142 -5.11 -4.44 7.93
CA LEU A 142 -4.41 -3.22 7.53
C LEU A 142 -3.54 -2.62 8.65
N ARG A 143 -3.51 -3.24 9.84
CA ARG A 143 -2.76 -2.75 11.02
C ARG A 143 -1.26 -2.56 10.81
N GLY A 144 -0.67 -3.18 9.79
CA GLY A 144 0.75 -3.06 9.48
C GLY A 144 1.15 -1.77 8.76
N TYR A 145 0.22 -1.11 8.06
CA TYR A 145 0.54 0.08 7.26
C TYR A 145 1.09 1.27 8.05
N PRO A 146 0.55 1.63 9.25
CA PRO A 146 1.11 2.72 10.04
C PRO A 146 2.59 2.51 10.38
N ALA A 147 2.97 1.29 10.80
CA ALA A 147 4.34 0.97 11.15
C ALA A 147 5.28 1.05 9.92
N LYS A 148 4.85 0.53 8.77
CA LYS A 148 5.62 0.61 7.51
C LYS A 148 5.85 2.06 7.07
N LEU A 149 4.80 2.90 7.11
CA LEU A 149 4.93 4.32 6.77
C LEU A 149 5.85 5.07 7.74
N ALA A 150 5.77 4.77 9.04
CA ALA A 150 6.63 5.38 10.04
C ALA A 150 8.11 5.02 9.82
N VAL A 151 8.42 3.73 9.59
CA VAL A 151 9.78 3.29 9.26
C VAL A 151 10.31 3.98 8.02
N ALA A 152 9.51 4.05 6.94
CA ALA A 152 9.93 4.74 5.73
C ALA A 152 10.15 6.25 5.94
N LEU A 153 9.30 6.90 6.75
CA LEU A 153 9.45 8.31 7.11
C LEU A 153 10.74 8.55 7.91
N ASP A 154 11.02 7.72 8.91
CA ASP A 154 12.23 7.83 9.73
C ASP A 154 13.50 7.66 8.87
N LYS A 155 13.46 6.76 7.89
CA LYS A 155 14.54 6.58 6.91
C LYS A 155 14.75 7.81 6.03
N VAL A 156 13.67 8.42 5.53
CA VAL A 156 13.75 9.68 4.78
C VAL A 156 14.35 10.79 5.66
N LYS A 157 13.90 10.91 6.91
CA LYS A 157 14.43 11.90 7.88
C LYS A 157 15.88 11.68 8.27
N ALA A 158 16.35 10.44 8.25
CA ALA A 158 17.75 10.10 8.45
C ALA A 158 18.64 10.43 7.22
N GLY A 159 18.07 11.00 6.17
CA GLY A 159 18.78 11.33 4.93
C GLY A 159 18.89 10.18 3.94
N GLU A 160 18.25 9.04 4.19
CA GLU A 160 18.16 7.94 3.22
C GLU A 160 17.06 8.24 2.19
N ILE A 161 17.21 9.31 1.41
CA ILE A 161 16.18 9.90 0.54
C ILE A 161 15.59 8.91 -0.47
N ALA A 162 16.34 7.88 -0.86
CA ALA A 162 15.82 6.79 -1.68
C ALA A 162 14.56 6.13 -1.09
N TRP A 163 14.39 6.13 0.24
CA TRP A 163 13.18 5.61 0.90
C TRP A 163 11.92 6.44 0.66
N LEU A 164 11.99 7.59 -0.01
CA LEU A 164 10.79 8.32 -0.43
C LEU A 164 10.07 7.58 -1.56
N THR A 165 10.79 7.18 -2.62
CA THR A 165 10.20 6.71 -3.88
C THR A 165 10.81 5.44 -4.46
N ARG A 166 11.87 4.87 -3.87
CA ARG A 166 12.56 3.71 -4.45
C ARG A 166 11.59 2.53 -4.60
N PRO A 167 11.47 1.96 -5.82
CA PRO A 167 10.60 0.82 -6.06
C PRO A 167 11.19 -0.45 -5.41
N LEU A 168 10.36 -1.49 -5.30
CA LEU A 168 10.70 -2.84 -4.80
C LEU A 168 11.09 -2.94 -3.32
N ILE A 169 11.28 -1.81 -2.63
CA ILE A 169 11.36 -1.76 -1.17
C ILE A 169 10.08 -1.15 -0.62
N ASP A 170 9.87 -1.26 0.70
CA ASP A 170 8.79 -0.57 1.40
C ASP A 170 9.13 0.92 1.59
N SER A 171 9.45 1.61 0.48
CA SER A 171 9.57 3.07 0.45
C SER A 171 8.22 3.70 0.79
N TYR A 172 8.24 4.97 1.22
CA TYR A 172 7.03 5.67 1.63
C TYR A 172 6.00 5.66 0.50
N HIS A 173 6.43 5.93 -0.75
CA HIS A 173 5.58 5.84 -1.93
C HIS A 173 5.04 4.43 -2.20
N THR A 174 5.86 3.38 -2.09
CA THR A 174 5.39 2.01 -2.32
C THR A 174 4.34 1.60 -1.29
N VAL A 175 4.58 1.88 -0.01
CA VAL A 175 3.61 1.61 1.06
C VAL A 175 2.34 2.45 0.90
N TRP A 176 2.48 3.72 0.48
CA TRP A 176 1.34 4.59 0.17
C TRP A 176 0.49 4.04 -0.98
N PHE A 177 1.12 3.59 -2.06
CA PHE A 177 0.42 2.98 -3.20
C PHE A 177 -0.36 1.73 -2.77
N GLU A 178 0.26 0.85 -1.99
CA GLU A 178 -0.39 -0.34 -1.46
C GLU A 178 -1.58 0.02 -0.56
N LEU A 179 -1.41 0.97 0.37
CA LEU A 179 -2.50 1.46 1.22
C LEU A 179 -3.65 2.02 0.37
N HIS A 180 -3.36 2.81 -0.64
CA HIS A 180 -4.37 3.39 -1.51
C HIS A 180 -5.18 2.31 -2.24
N GLU A 181 -4.51 1.28 -2.78
CA GLU A 181 -5.19 0.12 -3.36
C GLU A 181 -6.12 -0.57 -2.36
N GLU A 182 -5.68 -0.71 -1.10
CA GLU A 182 -6.50 -1.30 -0.04
C GLU A 182 -7.75 -0.47 0.26
N LEU A 183 -7.61 0.85 0.33
CA LEU A 183 -8.74 1.75 0.62
C LEU A 183 -9.76 1.79 -0.52
N ILE A 184 -9.31 1.72 -1.78
CA ILE A 184 -10.19 1.58 -2.95
C ILE A 184 -11.03 0.31 -2.83
N LEU A 185 -10.37 -0.82 -2.54
CA LEU A 185 -11.04 -2.11 -2.40
C LEU A 185 -12.01 -2.10 -1.21
N ALA A 186 -11.60 -1.55 -0.07
CA ALA A 186 -12.44 -1.41 1.11
C ALA A 186 -13.71 -0.58 0.84
N ALA A 187 -13.59 0.53 0.09
CA ALA A 187 -14.73 1.34 -0.36
C ALA A 187 -15.62 0.64 -1.41
N GLY A 188 -15.26 -0.57 -1.87
CA GLY A 188 -16.02 -1.31 -2.87
C GLY A 188 -15.88 -0.75 -4.28
N LEU A 189 -14.80 0.00 -4.53
CA LEU A 189 -14.50 0.59 -5.81
C LEU A 189 -13.48 -0.28 -6.57
N THR A 190 -13.45 -0.17 -7.89
CA THR A 190 -12.34 -0.62 -8.71
C THR A 190 -11.31 0.50 -8.90
N ARG A 191 -10.08 0.15 -9.26
CA ARG A 191 -9.04 1.14 -9.58
C ARG A 191 -9.47 2.06 -10.72
N GLU A 192 -10.18 1.54 -11.71
CA GLU A 192 -10.73 2.35 -12.81
C GLU A 192 -11.81 3.31 -12.35
N GLN A 193 -12.69 2.90 -11.43
CA GLN A 193 -13.70 3.79 -10.86
C GLN A 193 -13.04 4.93 -10.08
N ALA A 194 -12.07 4.61 -9.21
CA ALA A 194 -11.32 5.60 -8.46
C ALA A 194 -10.50 6.54 -9.37
N ALA A 195 -9.90 6.03 -10.45
CA ALA A 195 -9.17 6.84 -11.42
C ALA A 195 -10.07 7.84 -12.16
N ARG A 196 -11.29 7.44 -12.56
CA ARG A 196 -12.26 8.34 -13.21
C ARG A 196 -12.73 9.47 -12.30
N SER A 197 -12.69 9.27 -10.99
CA SER A 197 -13.00 10.30 -9.99
C SER A 197 -11.82 11.25 -9.70
N GLY A 198 -10.68 11.08 -10.38
CA GLY A 198 -9.46 11.84 -10.16
C GLY A 198 -8.59 11.32 -9.02
N ASP A 199 -8.99 10.21 -8.39
CA ASP A 199 -8.44 9.78 -7.11
C ASP A 199 -7.23 8.88 -7.26
N ALA A 200 -7.22 8.05 -8.31
CA ALA A 200 -6.25 6.97 -8.47
C ALA A 200 -5.24 7.15 -9.62
N GLN A 201 -5.18 8.36 -10.19
CA GLN A 201 -4.22 8.71 -11.25
C GLN A 201 -2.81 8.89 -10.70
#